data_AF-A0A1E8DYT7-F1
#
_entry.id   AF-A0A1E8DYT7-F1
#
_cell.length_a   1.000
_cell.length_b   1.000
_cell.length_c   1.000
_cell.angle_alpha   90.00
_cell.angle_beta   90.00
_cell.angle_gamma   90.00
#
_symmetry.space_group_name_H-M   'P 1'
#
loop_
_entity.id
_entity.type
_entity.pdbx_description
1 polymer ?
#
loop_
_entity_poly.entity_id
_entity_poly.type
_entity_poly.pdbx_seq_one_letter_code
_entity_poly.pdbx_strand_id
1 'polypeptide(L)'
;MYSYPNSNTEKKIALMIINDFFIQKAHELWLFLNIDRCFNDYEATLIWVKDYLEEHPEGEYSDIQKAFLSCFPENFFNFDY
;
A
#
# COMPACT_ATOMS: atom_id res chain seq x y z
N MET A 1 13.23 3.79 -12.32
CA MET A 1 12.73 5.18 -12.21
C MET A 1 11.26 5.05 -11.88
N TYR A 2 10.87 5.25 -10.62
CA TYR A 2 9.48 5.03 -10.19
C TYR A 2 8.59 6.09 -10.86
N SER A 3 7.62 5.63 -11.65
CA SER A 3 6.62 6.53 -12.24
C SER A 3 5.54 6.79 -11.18
N TYR A 4 5.34 8.05 -10.80
CA TYR A 4 4.24 8.45 -9.91
C TYR A 4 2.90 7.94 -10.46
N PRO A 5 1.93 7.58 -9.59
CA PRO A 5 0.64 7.02 -10.03
C PRO A 5 -0.09 8.00 -10.95
N ASN A 6 -0.39 7.51 -12.15
CA ASN A 6 -0.94 8.30 -13.26
C ASN A 6 -2.47 8.19 -13.34
N SER A 7 -3.09 7.18 -12.70
CA SER A 7 -4.55 7.05 -12.68
C SER A 7 -5.17 7.61 -11.39
N ASN A 8 -6.32 8.25 -11.52
CA ASN A 8 -7.12 8.70 -10.38
C ASN A 8 -7.62 7.52 -9.51
N THR A 9 -7.63 6.31 -10.04
CA THR A 9 -8.09 5.09 -9.37
C THR A 9 -7.02 4.56 -8.41
N GLU A 10 -5.78 4.41 -8.86
CA GLU A 10 -4.64 4.00 -8.02
C GLU A 10 -4.51 4.90 -6.78
N LYS A 11 -4.57 6.22 -6.99
CA LYS A 11 -4.48 7.19 -5.89
C LYS A 11 -5.64 7.05 -4.90
N LYS A 12 -6.86 6.82 -5.38
CA LYS A 12 -8.02 6.61 -4.50
C LYS A 12 -7.87 5.35 -3.66
N ILE A 13 -7.47 4.24 -4.28
CA ILE A 13 -7.29 2.96 -3.59
C ILE A 13 -6.18 3.06 -2.55
N ALA A 14 -5.03 3.65 -2.90
CA ALA A 14 -3.95 3.87 -1.95
C ALA A 14 -4.38 4.74 -0.76
N LEU A 15 -5.15 5.80 -1.00
CA LEU A 15 -5.70 6.62 0.08
C LEU A 15 -6.69 5.85 0.96
N MET A 16 -7.47 4.92 0.39
CA MET A 16 -8.34 4.04 1.17
C MET A 16 -7.52 3.13 2.08
N ILE A 17 -6.46 2.49 1.57
CA ILE A 17 -5.55 1.66 2.38
C ILE A 17 -4.90 2.50 3.50
N ILE A 18 -4.37 3.67 3.17
CA ILE A 18 -3.74 4.56 4.14
C ILE A 18 -4.70 4.92 5.29
N ASN A 19 -5.97 5.19 4.96
CA ASN A 19 -6.98 5.52 5.97
C ASN A 19 -7.43 4.29 6.77
N ASP A 20 -7.71 3.17 6.11
CA ASP A 20 -8.21 1.95 6.75
C ASP A 20 -7.19 1.37 7.73
N PHE A 21 -5.90 1.44 7.40
CA PHE A 21 -4.81 0.93 8.24
C PHE A 21 -4.16 1.99 9.11
N PHE A 22 -4.70 3.21 9.15
CA PHE A 22 -4.13 4.35 9.87
C PHE A 22 -2.62 4.50 9.64
N ILE A 23 -2.18 4.38 8.38
CA ILE A 23 -0.76 4.42 8.02
C ILE A 23 -0.22 5.81 8.34
N GLN A 24 0.52 5.91 9.44
CA GLN A 24 1.28 7.09 9.84
C GLN A 24 2.72 6.97 9.34
N LYS A 25 3.43 8.10 9.21
CA LYS A 25 4.79 8.23 8.65
C LYS A 25 5.93 7.42 9.33
N ALA A 26 5.64 6.57 10.31
CA ALA A 26 6.64 5.94 11.17
C ALA A 26 6.62 4.40 11.16
N HIS A 27 5.92 3.76 10.21
CA HIS A 27 5.81 2.30 10.14
C HIS A 27 6.91 1.65 9.28
N GLU A 28 7.75 2.43 8.61
CA GLU A 28 8.86 1.96 7.76
C GLU A 28 8.38 0.89 6.75
N LEU A 29 7.20 1.11 6.15
CA LEU A 29 6.53 0.13 5.28
C LEU A 29 7.39 -0.30 4.10
N TRP A 30 8.32 0.55 3.66
CA TRP A 30 9.28 0.24 2.61
C TRP A 30 10.06 -1.06 2.86
N LEU A 31 10.30 -1.42 4.14
CA LEU A 31 10.96 -2.68 4.53
C LEU A 31 10.16 -3.92 4.09
N PHE A 32 8.84 -3.86 4.21
CA PHE A 32 7.94 -4.99 3.96
C PHE A 32 7.43 -5.02 2.52
N LEU A 33 7.24 -3.85 1.92
CA LEU A 33 6.74 -3.69 0.56
C LEU A 33 7.84 -3.87 -0.50
N ASN A 34 9.09 -4.12 -0.08
CA ASN A 34 10.26 -4.24 -0.95
C ASN A 34 10.48 -2.98 -1.83
N ILE A 35 10.32 -1.80 -1.22
CA ILE A 35 10.43 -0.48 -1.86
C ILE A 35 11.68 0.23 -1.32
N ASP A 36 12.24 1.16 -2.10
CA ASP A 36 13.40 1.95 -1.67
C ASP A 36 13.08 2.78 -0.40
N ARG A 37 14.02 2.76 0.56
CA ARG A 37 13.94 3.51 1.83
C ARG A 37 13.78 5.02 1.68
N CYS A 38 14.05 5.57 0.49
CA CYS A 38 13.87 7.00 0.21
C CYS A 38 12.40 7.42 0.20
N PHE A 39 11.47 6.46 0.12
CA PHE A 39 10.03 6.72 0.13
C PHE A 39 9.46 6.61 1.53
N ASN A 40 8.64 7.60 1.90
CA ASN A 40 7.87 7.51 3.14
C ASN A 40 6.70 6.52 3.00
N ASP A 41 6.06 6.16 4.10
CA ASP A 41 5.00 5.13 4.13
C ASP A 41 3.82 5.42 3.17
N TYR A 42 3.48 6.68 2.93
CA TYR A 42 2.45 7.06 1.96
C TYR A 42 2.91 6.80 0.53
N GLU A 43 4.15 7.19 0.21
CA GLU A 43 4.76 6.97 -1.10
C GLU A 43 4.96 5.47 -1.37
N ALA A 44 5.41 4.72 -0.36
CA ALA A 44 5.57 3.27 -0.44
C ALA A 44 4.21 2.59 -0.70
N THR A 45 3.15 2.99 0.01
CA THR A 45 1.80 2.45 -0.23
C THR A 45 1.29 2.78 -1.64
N LEU A 46 1.52 4.01 -2.13
CA LEU A 46 1.14 4.43 -3.48
C LEU A 46 1.86 3.63 -4.57
N ILE A 47 3.16 3.41 -4.42
CA ILE A 47 3.98 2.62 -5.35
C ILE A 47 3.49 1.18 -5.36
N TRP A 48 3.29 0.58 -4.17
CA TRP A 48 2.83 -0.80 -4.06
C TRP A 48 1.46 -1.01 -4.72
N VAL A 49 0.48 -0.12 -4.47
CA VAL A 49 -0.86 -0.22 -5.08
C VAL A 49 -0.80 -0.12 -6.59
N LYS A 50 0.06 0.74 -7.11
CA LYS A 50 0.27 0.87 -8.55
C LYS A 50 0.82 -0.42 -9.15
N ASP A 51 1.89 -0.96 -8.58
CA ASP A 51 2.54 -2.17 -9.07
C ASP A 51 1.57 -3.37 -8.99
N TYR A 52 0.79 -3.48 -7.91
CA TYR A 52 -0.25 -4.51 -7.78
C TYR A 52 -1.34 -4.40 -8.87
N LEU A 53 -1.81 -3.18 -9.17
CA LEU A 53 -2.85 -2.95 -10.19
C LEU A 53 -2.32 -3.12 -11.63
N GLU A 54 -1.02 -2.93 -11.87
CA GLU A 54 -0.41 -3.26 -13.16
C GLU A 54 -0.43 -4.78 -13.42
N GLU A 55 -0.25 -5.60 -12.38
CA GLU A 55 -0.33 -7.06 -12.46
C GLU A 55 -1.79 -7.57 -12.41
N HIS A 56 -2.67 -6.84 -11.71
CA HIS A 56 -4.07 -7.19 -11.47
C HIS A 56 -5.03 -6.02 -11.78
N PRO A 57 -5.23 -5.67 -13.07
CA PRO A 57 -6.00 -4.48 -13.46
C PRO A 57 -7.49 -4.54 -13.10
N GLU A 58 -8.04 -5.74 -12.89
CA GLU A 58 -9.44 -5.97 -12.48
C GLU A 58 -9.59 -6.26 -10.98
N GLY A 59 -8.52 -6.09 -10.18
CA GLY A 59 -8.54 -6.38 -8.75
C GLY A 59 -9.55 -5.51 -7.98
N GLU A 60 -10.40 -6.14 -7.17
CA GLU A 60 -11.30 -5.43 -6.27
C GLU A 60 -10.54 -4.93 -5.02
N TYR A 61 -11.08 -3.89 -4.37
CA TYR A 61 -10.48 -3.33 -3.16
C TYR A 61 -10.25 -4.38 -2.07
N SER A 62 -11.18 -5.33 -1.90
CA SER A 62 -11.10 -6.40 -0.90
C SER A 62 -9.90 -7.33 -1.13
N ASP A 63 -9.56 -7.60 -2.39
CA ASP A 63 -8.42 -8.41 -2.78
C ASP A 63 -7.11 -7.63 -2.60
N ILE A 64 -7.09 -6.37 -3.03
CA ILE A 64 -5.96 -5.46 -2.85
C ILE A 64 -5.63 -5.32 -1.35
N GLN A 65 -6.65 -5.15 -0.51
CA GLN A 65 -6.49 -5.03 0.93
C GLN A 65 -5.87 -6.29 1.55
N LYS A 66 -6.35 -7.47 1.17
CA LYS A 66 -5.80 -8.76 1.65
C LYS A 66 -4.37 -8.97 1.17
N ALA A 67 -4.09 -8.66 -0.10
CA ALA A 67 -2.75 -8.76 -0.67
C ALA A 67 -1.78 -7.80 0.05
N PHE A 68 -2.20 -6.57 0.31
CA PHE A 68 -1.41 -5.59 1.06
C PHE A 68 -1.08 -6.10 2.46
N LEU A 69 -2.08 -6.57 3.20
CA LEU A 69 -1.88 -7.14 4.54
C LEU A 69 -0.94 -8.35 4.55
N SER A 70 -0.98 -9.18 3.51
CA SER A 70 -0.11 -10.36 3.40
C SER A 70 1.38 -10.02 3.27
N CYS A 71 1.74 -8.77 2.96
CA CYS A 71 3.12 -8.30 2.95
C CYS A 71 3.72 -8.16 4.35
N PHE A 72 2.88 -8.15 5.40
CA PHE A 72 3.29 -7.84 6.76
C PHE A 72 3.17 -9.07 7.69
N PRO A 73 3.97 -9.13 8.77
CA PRO A 73 3.79 -10.12 9.82
C PRO A 73 2.39 -10.03 10.47
N GLU A 74 1.94 -11.13 11.07
CA GLU A 74 0.70 -11.15 11.85
C GLU A 74 0.72 -10.08 12.95
N ASN A 75 -0.40 -9.38 13.13
CA ASN A 75 -0.59 -8.28 14.09
C ASN A 75 0.27 -7.02 13.85
N PHE A 76 0.88 -6.86 12.66
CA PHE A 76 1.61 -5.63 12.31
C PHE A 76 0.70 -4.39 12.39
N PHE A 77 -0.49 -4.49 11.78
CA PHE A 77 -1.58 -3.55 12.01
C PHE A 77 -2.41 -4.09 13.16
N ASN A 78 -2.01 -3.76 14.39
CA ASN A 78 -2.72 -4.17 15.58
C ASN A 78 -4.00 -3.34 15.68
N PHE A 79 -5.08 -3.83 15.08
CA PHE A 79 -6.40 -3.27 15.26
C PHE A 79 -6.88 -3.70 16.65
N ASP A 80 -6.61 -2.89 17.67
CA ASP A 80 -7.25 -3.06 18.97
C ASP A 80 -8.78 -2.99 18.75
N TYR A 81 -9.44 -4.15 18.85
CA TYR A 81 -10.90 -4.31 18.71
C TYR A 81 -11.61 -4.03 20.04
#